data_AF-A0A8T5GU62-F1
#
_entry.id   AF-A0A8T5GU62-F1
#
_cell.length_a   1.000
_cell.length_b   1.000
_cell.length_c   1.000
_cell.angle_alpha   90.00
_cell.angle_beta   90.00
_cell.angle_gamma   90.00
#
_symmetry.space_group_name_H-M   'P 1'
#
loop_
_entity.id
_entity.type
_entity.pdbx_description
1 polymer ?
#
loop_
_entity_poly.entity_id
_entity_poly.type
_entity_poly.pdbx_seq_one_letter_code
_entity_poly.pdbx_strand_id
1 'polypeptide(L)'
;MRAKALMLCFFVATLSLSGCFGAEEVEKEEQEVTVTDQRIFVTDGTGASVGVAPIEMEFTFSDVGETGKEPSIGITSSGCMFFIAMEKPMRSCDAGESWIDSKDITQAPFTSDPYGWVDPVTDRVFNIHMMGLESTWIGWSDNDGESWMGNPHDSGTTPLNDHIKLATGPWVDGAYGLVGQLNPTYETAVYFCFNKLVGISCFTSFDGGATFEVGGDIVGLASTNGGLHGAITTAPDGTVYVTPRVPTPTLILSKDNGLNWEERTMGEDA
;
A
#
# COMPACT_ATOMS: atom_id res chain seq x y z
N MET A 1 56.79 36.99 -24.83
CA MET A 1 55.89 36.74 -23.68
C MET A 1 54.98 37.91 -23.32
N ARG A 2 55.43 39.18 -23.40
CA ARG A 2 54.60 40.35 -23.06
C ARG A 2 53.38 40.60 -23.96
N ALA A 3 53.46 40.34 -25.27
CA ALA A 3 52.33 40.52 -26.18
C ALA A 3 51.18 39.53 -25.95
N LYS A 4 51.49 38.27 -25.58
CA LYS A 4 50.48 37.25 -25.29
C LYS A 4 49.73 37.53 -23.98
N ALA A 5 50.42 38.07 -22.98
CA ALA A 5 49.81 38.51 -21.73
C ALA A 5 48.86 39.70 -21.92
N LEU A 6 49.24 40.69 -22.75
CA LEU A 6 48.37 41.82 -23.08
C LEU A 6 47.11 41.38 -23.83
N MET A 7 47.23 40.44 -24.76
CA MET A 7 46.10 39.92 -25.52
C MET A 7 45.12 39.12 -24.63
N LEU A 8 45.64 38.37 -23.66
CA LEU A 8 44.83 37.62 -22.70
C LEU A 8 44.10 38.55 -21.72
N CYS A 9 44.77 39.60 -21.22
CA CYS A 9 44.13 40.62 -20.38
C CYS A 9 43.03 41.37 -21.14
N PHE A 10 43.24 41.64 -22.43
CA PHE A 10 42.22 42.29 -23.26
C PHE A 10 41.00 41.39 -23.47
N PHE A 11 41.20 40.09 -23.69
CA PHE A 11 40.10 39.12 -23.83
C PHE A 11 39.29 38.94 -22.53
N VAL A 12 39.95 38.91 -21.38
CA VAL A 12 39.27 38.80 -20.08
C VAL A 12 38.47 40.07 -19.75
N ALA A 13 38.98 41.25 -20.15
CA ALA A 13 38.28 42.52 -19.95
C ALA A 13 37.07 42.71 -20.88
N THR A 14 37.06 42.11 -22.08
CA THR A 14 35.93 42.22 -23.01
C THR A 14 34.80 41.22 -22.69
N LEU A 15 35.12 40.08 -22.07
CA LEU A 15 34.12 39.09 -21.63
C LEU A 15 33.29 39.55 -20.41
N SER A 16 33.83 40.44 -19.57
CA SER A 16 33.08 41.01 -18.44
C SER A 16 32.13 42.14 -18.84
N LEU A 17 32.27 42.68 -20.06
CA LEU A 17 31.40 43.75 -20.59
C LEU A 17 30.25 43.24 -21.47
N SER A 18 30.27 41.97 -21.90
CA SER A 18 29.18 41.38 -22.70
C SER A 18 27.92 41.04 -21.90
N GLY A 19 27.92 41.21 -20.57
CA GLY A 19 26.78 40.94 -19.70
C GLY A 19 25.87 42.15 -19.41
N CYS A 20 26.23 43.37 -19.81
CA CYS A 20 25.51 44.60 -19.41
C CYS A 20 24.63 45.24 -20.51
N PHE A 21 24.35 44.55 -21.62
CA PHE A 21 23.45 45.03 -22.67
C PHE A 21 22.43 43.96 -23.12
N GLY A 22 21.93 43.16 -22.18
CA GLY A 22 20.70 42.40 -22.38
C GLY A 22 19.50 43.32 -22.25
N ALA A 23 18.50 43.18 -23.12
CA ALA A 23 17.25 43.93 -23.06
C ALA A 23 16.66 43.84 -21.64
N GLU A 24 16.12 44.96 -21.15
CA GLU A 24 15.40 45.04 -19.87
C GLU A 24 14.36 43.91 -19.85
N GLU A 25 14.52 42.96 -18.93
CA GLU A 25 13.56 41.88 -18.77
C GLU A 25 12.24 42.54 -18.35
N VAL A 26 11.27 42.50 -19.27
CA VAL A 26 9.90 42.90 -18.96
C VAL A 26 9.41 41.95 -17.89
N GLU A 27 9.40 42.45 -16.65
CA GLU A 27 8.78 41.80 -15.51
C GLU A 27 7.32 41.54 -15.90
N LYS A 28 7.01 40.29 -16.25
CA LYS A 28 5.64 39.88 -16.51
C LYS A 28 4.94 39.97 -15.17
N GLU A 29 4.08 40.97 -14.99
CA GLU A 29 3.08 40.94 -13.92
C GLU A 29 2.39 39.58 -13.98
N GLU A 30 2.67 38.76 -12.98
CA GLU A 30 1.98 37.50 -12.76
C GLU A 30 0.51 37.85 -12.58
N GLN A 31 -0.33 37.48 -13.55
CA GLN A 31 -1.77 37.64 -13.41
C GLN A 31 -2.17 36.90 -12.13
N GLU A 32 -2.72 37.61 -11.14
CA GLU A 32 -3.43 36.99 -10.03
C GLU A 32 -4.53 36.12 -10.63
N VAL A 33 -4.29 34.81 -10.67
CA VAL A 33 -5.32 33.84 -10.98
C VAL A 33 -6.31 33.92 -9.83
N THR A 34 -7.40 34.65 -10.03
CA THR A 34 -8.55 34.57 -9.15
C THR A 34 -9.08 33.14 -9.27
N VAL A 35 -8.75 32.29 -8.30
CA VAL A 35 -9.27 30.93 -8.20
C VAL A 35 -10.76 31.03 -7.90
N THR A 36 -11.57 31.16 -8.94
CA THR A 36 -13.03 31.28 -8.84
C THR A 36 -13.75 29.94 -8.71
N ASP A 37 -13.03 28.82 -8.73
CA ASP A 37 -13.65 27.49 -8.75
C ASP A 37 -13.32 26.73 -7.46
N GLN A 38 -14.26 26.72 -6.52
CA GLN A 38 -14.22 25.84 -5.35
C GLN A 38 -14.32 24.39 -5.83
N ARG A 39 -13.17 23.78 -6.15
CA ARG A 39 -13.01 22.35 -6.42
C ARG A 39 -13.17 21.48 -5.16
N ILE A 40 -13.69 22.05 -4.08
CA ILE A 40 -13.88 21.38 -2.80
C ILE A 40 -15.37 21.17 -2.60
N PHE A 41 -15.78 19.91 -2.56
CA PHE A 41 -17.17 19.52 -2.30
C PHE A 41 -17.18 18.52 -1.13
N VAL A 42 -18.06 18.77 -0.17
CA VAL A 42 -18.32 17.82 0.94
C VAL A 42 -19.54 17.00 0.58
N THR A 43 -19.42 15.68 0.68
CA THR A 43 -20.49 14.73 0.35
C THR A 43 -20.86 13.85 1.54
N ASP A 44 -22.09 13.34 1.53
CA ASP A 44 -22.48 12.24 2.41
C ASP A 44 -21.98 10.89 1.86
N GLY A 45 -22.28 9.79 2.57
CA GLY A 45 -21.91 8.43 2.15
C GLY A 45 -22.55 7.95 0.83
N THR A 46 -23.46 8.72 0.24
CA THR A 46 -24.04 8.45 -1.09
C THR A 46 -23.37 9.25 -2.20
N GLY A 47 -22.41 10.13 -1.86
CA GLY A 47 -21.79 11.06 -2.79
C GLY A 47 -22.62 12.31 -3.06
N ALA A 48 -23.73 12.53 -2.35
CA ALA A 48 -24.54 13.74 -2.52
C ALA A 48 -23.92 14.92 -1.77
N SER A 49 -23.91 16.11 -2.38
CA SER A 49 -23.35 17.30 -1.73
C SER A 49 -24.20 17.71 -0.52
N VAL A 50 -23.53 17.95 0.61
CA VAL A 50 -24.19 18.33 1.88
C VAL A 50 -24.07 19.81 2.22
N GLY A 51 -23.40 20.62 1.39
CA GLY A 51 -23.31 22.07 1.56
C GLY A 51 -22.66 22.55 2.86
N VAL A 52 -21.88 21.70 3.53
CA VAL A 52 -21.12 22.04 4.74
C VAL A 52 -19.70 22.47 4.40
N ALA A 53 -19.06 23.21 5.30
CA ALA A 53 -17.66 23.57 5.15
C ALA A 53 -16.78 22.30 5.16
N PRO A 54 -15.72 22.25 4.32
CA PRO A 54 -14.71 21.20 4.41
C PRO A 54 -14.07 21.17 5.79
N ILE A 55 -13.64 19.99 6.22
CA ILE A 55 -12.83 19.85 7.43
C ILE A 55 -11.54 20.65 7.23
N GLU A 56 -11.15 21.43 8.24
CA GLU A 56 -9.85 22.12 8.25
C GLU A 56 -8.75 21.06 8.28
N MET A 57 -7.90 21.04 7.25
CA MET A 57 -6.84 20.06 7.08
C MET A 57 -5.49 20.78 7.02
N GLU A 58 -4.56 20.32 7.83
CA GLU A 58 -3.14 20.66 7.72
C GLU A 58 -2.43 19.52 7.00
N PHE A 59 -1.60 19.85 6.01
CA PHE A 59 -0.80 18.87 5.27
C PHE A 59 0.65 18.99 5.71
N THR A 60 1.18 17.89 6.25
CA THR A 60 2.58 17.81 6.66
C THR A 60 3.34 16.90 5.70
N PHE A 61 4.53 17.33 5.29
CA PHE A 61 5.49 16.46 4.63
C PHE A 61 6.38 15.83 5.70
N SER A 62 6.35 14.50 5.79
CA SER A 62 7.18 13.73 6.71
C SER A 62 8.11 12.81 5.93
N ASP A 63 9.42 13.04 6.05
CA ASP A 63 10.43 12.21 5.43
C ASP A 63 10.81 11.06 6.37
N VAL A 64 10.55 9.83 5.93
CA VAL A 64 10.85 8.61 6.68
C VAL A 64 12.35 8.24 6.57
N GLY A 65 13.08 8.83 5.62
CA GLY A 65 14.51 8.59 5.42
C GLY A 65 14.86 7.24 4.76
N GLU A 66 13.85 6.50 4.28
CA GLU A 66 13.99 5.16 3.72
C GLU A 66 13.51 5.08 2.27
N THR A 67 14.03 4.10 1.52
CA THR A 67 13.47 3.77 0.20
C THR A 67 12.23 2.91 0.40
N GLY A 68 11.07 3.34 -0.07
CA GLY A 68 9.82 2.61 0.13
C GLY A 68 9.29 1.87 -1.10
N LYS A 69 10.11 1.17 -1.90
CA LYS A 69 9.58 0.46 -3.10
C LYS A 69 8.40 -0.42 -2.69
N GLU A 70 7.26 -0.23 -3.35
CA GLU A 70 5.95 -0.85 -3.01
C GLU A 70 5.43 -0.49 -1.61
N PRO A 71 5.16 0.81 -1.34
CA PRO A 71 4.82 1.26 0.00
C PRO A 71 3.42 0.83 0.40
N SER A 72 3.25 0.56 1.69
CA SER A 72 1.95 0.38 2.35
C SER A 72 1.95 1.18 3.65
N ILE A 73 0.76 1.61 4.06
CA ILE A 73 0.57 2.38 5.28
C ILE A 73 -0.69 1.92 6.01
N GLY A 74 -0.62 1.87 7.33
CA GLY A 74 -1.77 1.61 8.19
C GLY A 74 -1.64 2.35 9.51
N ILE A 75 -2.75 2.49 10.22
CA ILE A 75 -2.83 3.23 11.49
C ILE A 75 -3.63 2.37 12.48
N THR A 76 -3.08 2.13 13.65
CA THR A 76 -3.77 1.43 14.75
C THR A 76 -4.69 2.38 15.50
N SER A 77 -5.62 1.84 16.29
CA SER A 77 -6.57 2.64 17.07
C SER A 77 -5.91 3.52 18.14
N SER A 78 -4.67 3.22 18.53
CA SER A 78 -3.86 4.07 19.42
C SER A 78 -3.33 5.33 18.72
N GLY A 79 -3.43 5.39 17.38
CA GLY A 79 -2.89 6.46 16.55
C GLY A 79 -1.46 6.21 16.08
N CYS A 80 -0.88 5.04 16.36
CA CYS A 80 0.42 4.67 15.81
C CYS A 80 0.28 4.33 14.31
N MET A 81 1.11 4.97 13.50
CA MET A 81 1.21 4.81 12.05
C MET A 81 2.35 3.86 11.71
N PHE A 82 2.12 2.98 10.74
CA PHE A 82 3.10 2.03 10.22
C PHE A 82 3.23 2.22 8.72
N PHE A 83 4.43 2.56 8.27
CA PHE A 83 4.80 2.67 6.87
C PHE A 83 5.84 1.59 6.55
N ILE A 84 5.55 0.70 5.61
CA ILE A 84 6.50 -0.34 5.24
C ILE A 84 7.44 0.20 4.16
N ALA A 85 8.72 0.28 4.50
CA ALA A 85 9.79 0.70 3.61
C ALA A 85 10.81 -0.44 3.44
N MET A 86 10.69 -1.19 2.33
CA MET A 86 11.42 -2.45 2.15
C MET A 86 11.19 -3.37 3.35
N GLU A 87 12.24 -3.86 4.02
CA GLU A 87 12.12 -4.75 5.17
C GLU A 87 11.74 -4.05 6.49
N LYS A 88 11.61 -2.72 6.48
CA LYS A 88 11.49 -1.91 7.68
C LYS A 88 10.04 -1.52 7.92
N PRO A 89 9.40 -2.00 8.99
CA PRO A 89 8.19 -1.40 9.50
C PRO A 89 8.57 -0.08 10.20
N MET A 90 8.45 1.02 9.47
CA MET A 90 8.70 2.35 10.00
C MET A 90 7.48 2.76 10.82
N ARG A 91 7.69 3.07 12.10
CA ARG A 91 6.63 3.37 13.06
C ARG A 91 6.71 4.81 13.53
N SER A 92 5.56 5.47 13.60
CA SER A 92 5.37 6.77 14.25
C SER A 92 4.20 6.69 15.21
N CYS A 93 4.33 7.23 16.42
CA CYS A 93 3.22 7.40 17.37
C CYS A 93 3.04 8.86 17.80
N ASP A 94 3.54 9.77 16.97
CA ASP A 94 3.49 11.23 17.13
C ASP A 94 2.87 11.87 15.88
N ALA A 95 1.84 11.22 15.31
CA ALA A 95 1.10 11.67 14.13
C ALA A 95 1.98 11.90 12.88
N GLY A 96 3.06 11.13 12.73
CA GLY A 96 3.97 11.21 11.61
C GLY A 96 5.07 12.27 11.77
N GLU A 97 5.27 12.86 12.95
CA GLU A 97 6.36 13.83 13.17
C GLU A 97 7.74 13.16 13.14
N SER A 98 7.87 11.96 13.70
CA SER A 98 9.11 11.18 13.68
C SER A 98 8.86 9.69 13.45
N TRP A 99 9.87 9.02 12.87
CA TRP A 99 9.79 7.61 12.49
C TRP A 99 10.96 6.81 13.07
N ILE A 100 10.67 5.62 13.57
CA ILE A 100 11.67 4.63 13.99
C ILE A 100 11.50 3.35 13.20
N ASP A 101 12.60 2.68 12.88
CA ASP A 101 12.55 1.29 12.40
C ASP A 101 12.22 0.39 13.61
N SER A 102 11.01 -0.17 13.65
CA SER A 102 10.56 -1.02 14.75
C SER A 102 10.91 -2.50 14.55
N LYS A 103 11.68 -2.84 13.51
CA LYS A 103 12.07 -4.21 13.20
C LYS A 103 12.86 -4.86 14.33
N ASP A 104 12.54 -6.12 14.64
CA ASP A 104 13.36 -6.99 15.48
C ASP A 104 13.88 -8.22 14.70
N ILE A 105 14.56 -9.13 15.40
CA ILE A 105 15.20 -10.31 14.80
C ILE A 105 14.21 -11.35 14.24
N THR A 106 12.92 -11.25 14.57
CA THR A 106 11.87 -12.16 14.06
C THR A 106 11.39 -11.79 12.66
N GLN A 107 11.74 -10.60 12.19
CA GLN A 107 11.32 -10.05 10.90
C GLN A 107 12.27 -10.44 9.77
N ALA A 108 11.76 -10.39 8.53
CA ALA A 108 12.51 -10.87 7.38
C ALA A 108 13.83 -10.10 7.18
N PRO A 109 14.94 -10.79 6.86
CA PRO A 109 16.24 -10.13 6.69
C PRO A 109 16.36 -9.36 5.37
N PHE A 110 15.57 -9.69 4.35
CA PHE A 110 15.51 -9.02 3.05
C PHE A 110 14.08 -9.14 2.48
N THR A 111 13.76 -8.36 1.46
CA THR A 111 12.52 -8.49 0.68
C THR A 111 12.74 -8.32 -0.81
N SER A 112 11.95 -9.03 -1.63
CA SER A 112 11.81 -8.77 -3.06
C SER A 112 10.57 -7.93 -3.40
N ASP A 113 9.57 -7.94 -2.51
CA ASP A 113 8.31 -7.21 -2.59
C ASP A 113 7.75 -7.08 -1.16
N PRO A 114 7.80 -5.89 -0.55
CA PRO A 114 7.25 -5.64 0.78
C PRO A 114 5.75 -5.33 0.73
N TYR A 115 5.03 -5.79 1.76
CA TYR A 115 3.64 -5.40 1.96
C TYR A 115 3.30 -5.33 3.45
N GLY A 116 2.39 -4.44 3.80
CA GLY A 116 1.93 -4.20 5.15
C GLY A 116 0.43 -4.02 5.21
N TRP A 117 -0.13 -4.36 6.36
CA TRP A 117 -1.55 -4.22 6.65
C TRP A 117 -1.73 -3.97 8.15
N VAL A 118 -2.64 -3.07 8.51
CA VAL A 118 -3.09 -2.95 9.90
C VAL A 118 -4.52 -3.42 9.93
N ASP A 119 -4.79 -4.43 10.77
CA ASP A 119 -6.15 -4.94 10.95
C ASP A 119 -7.02 -3.88 11.66
N PRO A 120 -8.06 -3.34 11.00
CA PRO A 120 -8.88 -2.28 11.59
C PRO A 120 -9.74 -2.74 12.78
N VAL A 121 -9.80 -4.05 13.06
CA VAL A 121 -10.57 -4.62 14.18
C VAL A 121 -9.70 -4.87 15.41
N THR A 122 -8.51 -5.44 15.21
CA THR A 122 -7.68 -5.97 16.29
C THR A 122 -6.41 -5.16 16.55
N ASP A 123 -6.10 -4.17 15.70
CA ASP A 123 -4.85 -3.42 15.66
C ASP A 123 -3.58 -4.25 15.38
N ARG A 124 -3.71 -5.52 14.99
CA ARG A 124 -2.54 -6.30 14.54
C ARG A 124 -1.92 -5.63 13.33
N VAL A 125 -0.62 -5.38 13.43
CA VAL A 125 0.20 -4.89 12.32
C VAL A 125 0.85 -6.08 11.65
N PHE A 126 0.71 -6.19 10.34
CA PHE A 126 1.42 -7.16 9.50
C PHE A 126 2.53 -6.46 8.73
N ASN A 127 3.69 -7.11 8.69
CA ASN A 127 4.85 -6.75 7.90
C ASN A 127 5.31 -8.01 7.17
N ILE A 128 4.91 -8.15 5.91
CA ILE A 128 5.11 -9.36 5.13
C ILE A 128 6.05 -9.11 3.96
N HIS A 129 6.88 -10.11 3.67
CA HIS A 129 7.96 -9.95 2.70
C HIS A 129 8.08 -11.15 1.79
N MET A 130 8.16 -10.89 0.49
CA MET A 130 8.44 -11.93 -0.49
C MET A 130 9.92 -12.34 -0.41
N MET A 131 10.17 -13.63 -0.14
CA MET A 131 11.50 -14.21 0.03
C MET A 131 11.99 -14.81 -1.29
N GLY A 132 12.22 -13.93 -2.27
CA GLY A 132 12.30 -14.36 -3.67
C GLY A 132 10.99 -15.01 -4.12
N LEU A 133 11.02 -15.84 -5.17
CA LEU A 133 9.78 -16.49 -5.65
C LEU A 133 9.35 -17.71 -4.82
N GLU A 134 10.15 -18.15 -3.85
CA GLU A 134 9.94 -19.45 -3.20
C GLU A 134 8.90 -19.42 -2.09
N SER A 135 8.91 -18.37 -1.25
CA SER A 135 8.06 -18.28 -0.06
C SER A 135 7.82 -16.82 0.36
N THR A 136 6.99 -16.64 1.40
CA THR A 136 6.77 -15.36 2.05
C THR A 136 7.11 -15.48 3.53
N TRP A 137 7.71 -14.42 4.07
CA TRP A 137 7.91 -14.26 5.50
C TRP A 137 6.76 -13.43 6.05
N ILE A 138 6.02 -14.00 7.00
CA ILE A 138 4.90 -13.32 7.62
C ILE A 138 5.34 -12.79 8.97
N GLY A 139 5.46 -11.47 9.11
CA GLY A 139 5.73 -10.80 10.38
C GLY A 139 4.48 -10.12 10.90
N TRP A 140 4.26 -10.16 12.22
CA TRP A 140 3.15 -9.43 12.84
C TRP A 140 3.47 -8.92 14.25
N SER A 141 2.76 -7.88 14.66
CA SER A 141 2.83 -7.28 15.99
C SER A 141 1.42 -7.00 16.52
N ASP A 142 1.20 -7.32 17.80
CA ASP A 142 -0.05 -7.10 18.53
C ASP A 142 0.06 -5.97 19.58
N ASN A 143 1.17 -5.23 19.57
CA ASN A 143 1.47 -4.22 20.59
C ASN A 143 2.10 -2.97 20.00
N ASP A 144 1.48 -2.43 18.95
CA ASP A 144 1.96 -1.23 18.25
C ASP A 144 3.44 -1.35 17.86
N GLY A 145 3.90 -2.50 17.37
CA GLY A 145 5.27 -2.66 16.89
C GLY A 145 6.35 -2.65 17.97
N GLU A 146 6.01 -2.71 19.26
CA GLU A 146 7.00 -2.81 20.35
C GLU A 146 7.73 -4.16 20.34
N SER A 147 7.06 -5.22 19.89
CA SER A 147 7.67 -6.52 19.62
C SER A 147 6.98 -7.22 18.46
N TRP A 148 7.72 -8.08 17.78
CA TRP A 148 7.18 -8.82 16.65
C TRP A 148 7.28 -10.33 16.85
N MET A 149 6.41 -11.01 16.11
CA MET A 149 6.50 -12.43 15.81
C MET A 149 6.67 -12.60 14.31
N GLY A 150 7.14 -13.77 13.89
CA GLY A 150 7.22 -14.07 12.47
C GLY A 150 7.29 -15.55 12.15
N ASN A 151 6.76 -15.88 10.98
CA ASN A 151 6.91 -17.18 10.34
C ASN A 151 7.73 -17.00 9.05
N PRO A 152 8.96 -17.56 8.98
CA PRO A 152 9.85 -17.35 7.84
C PRO A 152 9.45 -18.11 6.58
N HIS A 153 8.48 -19.03 6.66
CA HIS A 153 8.11 -19.87 5.53
C HIS A 153 6.61 -20.13 5.54
N ASP A 154 5.86 -19.14 5.10
CA ASP A 154 4.44 -19.32 4.84
C ASP A 154 4.05 -18.65 3.53
N SER A 155 3.55 -19.46 2.61
CA SER A 155 3.24 -19.07 1.22
C SER A 155 1.96 -19.75 0.72
N GLY A 156 1.20 -20.33 1.66
CA GLY A 156 0.22 -21.35 1.34
C GLY A 156 0.85 -22.62 0.77
N THR A 157 0.02 -23.48 0.18
CA THR A 157 0.43 -24.83 -0.25
C THR A 157 1.15 -24.84 -1.61
N THR A 158 1.50 -23.69 -2.17
CA THR A 158 1.93 -23.58 -3.57
C THR A 158 3.02 -22.53 -3.74
N PRO A 159 4.23 -22.91 -4.22
CA PRO A 159 5.34 -21.97 -4.42
C PRO A 159 5.14 -21.08 -5.65
N LEU A 160 6.07 -20.15 -5.88
CA LEU A 160 6.07 -19.13 -6.96
C LEU A 160 5.19 -17.91 -6.64
N ASN A 161 5.48 -17.29 -5.50
CA ASN A 161 4.81 -16.08 -5.05
C ASN A 161 5.34 -14.88 -5.83
N ASP A 162 4.43 -13.99 -6.22
CA ASP A 162 4.75 -12.69 -6.82
C ASP A 162 3.68 -11.66 -6.44
N HIS A 163 4.07 -10.39 -6.24
CA HIS A 163 3.14 -9.30 -5.95
C HIS A 163 2.17 -9.58 -4.78
N ILE A 164 2.70 -9.89 -3.61
CA ILE A 164 1.95 -10.37 -2.44
C ILE A 164 1.01 -9.30 -1.85
N LYS A 165 -0.17 -9.68 -1.37
CA LYS A 165 -1.13 -8.79 -0.69
C LYS A 165 -1.82 -9.51 0.46
N LEU A 166 -2.16 -8.76 1.50
CA LEU A 166 -2.83 -9.25 2.70
C LEU A 166 -3.96 -8.29 3.12
N ALA A 167 -5.04 -8.85 3.65
CA ALA A 167 -6.09 -8.11 4.33
C ALA A 167 -6.74 -8.96 5.41
N THR A 168 -7.50 -8.34 6.29
CA THR A 168 -8.30 -9.01 7.31
C THR A 168 -9.78 -8.71 7.11
N GLY A 169 -10.67 -9.56 7.63
CA GLY A 169 -12.10 -9.28 7.63
C GLY A 169 -12.94 -10.20 8.52
N PRO A 170 -14.22 -9.84 8.75
CA PRO A 170 -15.11 -10.63 9.60
C PRO A 170 -15.39 -12.04 9.04
N TRP A 171 -15.55 -13.00 9.94
CA TRP A 171 -16.06 -14.33 9.57
C TRP A 171 -17.56 -14.28 9.22
N VAL A 172 -17.97 -14.96 8.14
CA VAL A 172 -19.38 -15.09 7.75
C VAL A 172 -20.06 -16.28 8.44
N ASP A 173 -21.39 -16.27 8.52
CA ASP A 173 -22.20 -17.31 9.18
C ASP A 173 -22.28 -18.65 8.42
N GLY A 174 -21.42 -18.85 7.41
CA GLY A 174 -21.32 -20.10 6.65
C GLY A 174 -20.45 -21.14 7.36
N ALA A 175 -20.51 -22.41 6.92
CA ALA A 175 -19.74 -23.49 7.52
C ALA A 175 -18.22 -23.22 7.55
N TYR A 176 -17.70 -22.56 6.52
CA TYR A 176 -16.29 -22.17 6.43
C TYR A 176 -15.93 -21.09 7.46
N GLY A 177 -16.78 -20.07 7.61
CA GLY A 177 -16.58 -19.02 8.61
C GLY A 177 -16.81 -19.51 10.04
N LEU A 178 -17.70 -20.46 10.26
CA LEU A 178 -17.94 -21.06 11.58
C LEU A 178 -16.70 -21.74 12.16
N VAL A 179 -15.83 -22.32 11.32
CA VAL A 179 -14.54 -22.87 11.76
C VAL A 179 -13.66 -21.78 12.39
N GLY A 180 -13.63 -20.60 11.76
CA GLY A 180 -12.91 -19.43 12.27
C GLY A 180 -13.57 -18.81 13.50
N GLN A 181 -14.89 -18.65 13.49
CA GLN A 181 -15.66 -18.11 14.64
C GLN A 181 -15.49 -18.94 15.92
N LEU A 182 -15.28 -20.25 15.79
CA LEU A 182 -15.04 -21.15 16.92
C LEU A 182 -13.56 -21.23 17.33
N ASN A 183 -12.65 -20.61 16.58
CA ASN A 183 -11.23 -20.58 16.90
C ASN A 183 -10.91 -19.38 17.81
N PRO A 184 -10.42 -19.59 19.04
CA PRO A 184 -10.14 -18.50 19.97
C PRO A 184 -8.84 -17.74 19.67
N THR A 185 -8.10 -18.11 18.62
CA THR A 185 -6.75 -17.59 18.35
C THR A 185 -6.77 -16.15 17.84
N TYR A 186 -7.74 -15.79 17.00
CA TYR A 186 -7.80 -14.47 16.38
C TYR A 186 -9.22 -14.16 15.86
N GLU A 187 -9.67 -12.91 16.01
CA GLU A 187 -11.07 -12.53 15.81
C GLU A 187 -11.49 -12.46 14.34
N THR A 188 -10.56 -12.12 13.44
CA THR A 188 -10.82 -11.93 12.02
C THR A 188 -10.21 -13.05 11.18
N ALA A 189 -10.74 -13.27 9.99
CA ALA A 189 -10.05 -14.03 8.96
C ALA A 189 -8.91 -13.20 8.41
N VAL A 190 -7.76 -13.83 8.14
CA VAL A 190 -6.65 -13.18 7.42
C VAL A 190 -6.55 -13.79 6.03
N TYR A 191 -6.56 -12.95 5.01
CA TYR A 191 -6.49 -13.34 3.61
C TYR A 191 -5.11 -13.00 3.07
N PHE A 192 -4.48 -13.96 2.41
CA PHE A 192 -3.22 -13.77 1.73
C PHE A 192 -3.40 -14.13 0.26
N CYS A 193 -3.28 -13.14 -0.61
CA CYS A 193 -3.40 -13.31 -2.05
C CYS A 193 -2.11 -12.90 -2.73
N PHE A 194 -1.73 -13.65 -3.77
CA PHE A 194 -0.56 -13.33 -4.57
C PHE A 194 -0.79 -13.73 -6.03
N ASN A 195 -0.04 -13.07 -6.90
CA ASN A 195 -0.10 -13.30 -8.33
C ASN A 195 0.74 -14.52 -8.70
N LYS A 196 0.32 -15.19 -9.76
CA LYS A 196 1.04 -16.29 -10.39
C LYS A 196 0.88 -16.15 -11.89
N LEU A 197 1.88 -16.59 -12.66
CA LEU A 197 1.89 -16.52 -14.13
C LEU A 197 0.58 -16.97 -14.82
N VAL A 198 -0.21 -17.85 -14.17
CA VAL A 198 -1.45 -18.42 -14.71
C VAL A 198 -2.72 -18.02 -13.95
N GLY A 199 -2.63 -17.18 -12.91
CA GLY A 199 -3.80 -16.72 -12.16
C GLY A 199 -3.47 -16.08 -10.81
N ILE A 200 -4.49 -15.93 -9.97
CA ILE A 200 -4.38 -15.37 -8.61
C ILE A 200 -4.50 -16.53 -7.63
N SER A 201 -3.63 -16.62 -6.64
CA SER A 201 -3.78 -17.60 -5.55
C SER A 201 -4.20 -16.86 -4.29
N CYS A 202 -5.25 -17.33 -3.61
CA CYS A 202 -5.72 -16.73 -2.36
C CYS A 202 -5.91 -17.81 -1.29
N PHE A 203 -5.42 -17.51 -0.09
CA PHE A 203 -5.48 -18.37 1.08
C PHE A 203 -6.06 -17.62 2.27
N THR A 204 -6.72 -18.38 3.14
CA THR A 204 -7.31 -17.89 4.38
C THR A 204 -6.59 -18.55 5.55
N SER A 205 -6.16 -17.71 6.49
CA SER A 205 -5.61 -18.13 7.77
C SER A 205 -6.69 -18.10 8.85
N PHE A 206 -6.65 -19.13 9.70
CA PHE A 206 -7.53 -19.31 10.85
C PHE A 206 -6.81 -19.05 12.19
N ASP A 207 -5.51 -18.73 12.16
CA ASP A 207 -4.65 -18.53 13.34
C ASP A 207 -4.06 -17.12 13.39
N GLY A 208 -4.74 -16.16 12.76
CA GLY A 208 -4.36 -14.75 12.74
C GLY A 208 -3.22 -14.42 11.80
N GLY A 209 -3.03 -15.20 10.74
CA GLY A 209 -2.01 -15.00 9.73
C GLY A 209 -0.67 -15.64 10.09
N ALA A 210 -0.63 -16.59 11.03
CA ALA A 210 0.59 -17.32 11.31
C ALA A 210 0.84 -18.46 10.30
N THR A 211 -0.25 -19.07 9.80
CA THR A 211 -0.24 -20.10 8.74
C THR A 211 -1.35 -19.88 7.69
N PHE A 212 -1.09 -20.18 6.42
CA PHE A 212 -2.06 -20.06 5.30
C PHE A 212 -2.36 -21.41 4.60
N GLU A 213 -2.89 -22.40 5.32
CA GLU A 213 -3.03 -23.77 4.76
C GLU A 213 -4.26 -23.99 3.86
N VAL A 214 -5.24 -23.09 3.86
CA VAL A 214 -6.53 -23.30 3.19
C VAL A 214 -6.76 -22.24 2.11
N GLY A 215 -6.90 -22.68 0.86
CA GLY A 215 -7.06 -21.77 -0.27
C GLY A 215 -6.73 -22.43 -1.60
N GLY A 216 -6.54 -21.63 -2.64
CA GLY A 216 -6.14 -22.13 -3.94
C GLY A 216 -6.10 -21.09 -5.05
N ASP A 217 -5.82 -21.59 -6.25
CA ASP A 217 -5.73 -20.78 -7.47
C ASP A 217 -7.15 -20.40 -7.96
N ILE A 218 -7.42 -19.11 -8.06
CA ILE A 218 -8.56 -18.51 -8.73
C ILE A 218 -8.28 -18.52 -10.24
N VAL A 219 -8.74 -19.57 -10.91
CA VAL A 219 -8.53 -19.78 -12.35
C VAL A 219 -9.82 -19.52 -13.13
N GLY A 220 -9.69 -18.85 -14.28
CA GLY A 220 -10.79 -18.69 -15.24
C GLY A 220 -11.73 -17.52 -14.97
N LEU A 221 -11.49 -16.75 -13.91
CA LEU A 221 -12.03 -15.39 -13.75
C LEU A 221 -11.11 -14.39 -14.45
N ALA A 222 -11.28 -13.10 -14.22
CA ALA A 222 -10.43 -11.99 -14.64
C ALA A 222 -8.95 -12.07 -14.19
N SER A 223 -8.42 -13.27 -13.99
CA SER A 223 -7.05 -13.69 -13.70
C SER A 223 -6.15 -13.72 -14.96
N THR A 224 -6.56 -13.11 -16.07
CA THR A 224 -5.71 -12.93 -17.26
C THR A 224 -4.53 -11.98 -16.97
N ASN A 225 -3.57 -11.81 -17.90
CA ASN A 225 -2.38 -10.97 -17.72
C ASN A 225 -1.45 -11.38 -16.56
N GLY A 226 -1.22 -12.68 -16.39
CA GLY A 226 -0.33 -13.18 -15.33
C GLY A 226 -0.93 -13.06 -13.93
N GLY A 227 -2.27 -12.98 -13.84
CA GLY A 227 -2.97 -12.93 -12.56
C GLY A 227 -2.66 -11.69 -11.74
N LEU A 228 -2.27 -10.57 -12.37
CA LEU A 228 -1.93 -9.39 -11.59
C LEU A 228 -3.14 -8.81 -10.86
N HIS A 229 -3.04 -8.55 -9.55
CA HIS A 229 -4.05 -7.83 -8.78
C HIS A 229 -3.50 -6.70 -7.90
N GLY A 230 -4.37 -5.76 -7.57
CA GLY A 230 -4.13 -4.67 -6.62
C GLY A 230 -4.28 -5.11 -5.15
N ALA A 231 -4.33 -4.15 -4.24
CA ALA A 231 -4.61 -4.43 -2.83
C ALA A 231 -5.95 -5.16 -2.66
N ILE A 232 -5.97 -6.12 -1.74
CA ILE A 232 -7.19 -6.84 -1.36
C ILE A 232 -7.83 -6.14 -0.16
N THR A 233 -9.14 -6.27 -0.02
CA THR A 233 -9.88 -5.65 1.10
C THR A 233 -11.14 -6.44 1.41
N THR A 234 -11.82 -6.08 2.50
CA THR A 234 -13.03 -6.75 2.95
C THR A 234 -14.13 -5.75 3.30
N ALA A 235 -15.38 -6.17 3.16
CA ALA A 235 -16.54 -5.42 3.62
C ALA A 235 -16.95 -5.86 5.04
N PRO A 236 -17.74 -5.02 5.76
CA PRO A 236 -18.29 -5.37 7.07
C PRO A 236 -19.13 -6.65 7.11
N ASP A 237 -19.64 -7.11 5.97
CA ASP A 237 -20.40 -8.36 5.84
C ASP A 237 -19.51 -9.59 5.61
N GLY A 238 -18.18 -9.44 5.65
CA GLY A 238 -17.21 -10.50 5.42
C GLY A 238 -16.91 -10.78 3.94
N THR A 239 -17.47 -10.01 3.00
CA THR A 239 -17.13 -10.14 1.58
C THR A 239 -15.69 -9.73 1.34
N VAL A 240 -14.91 -10.60 0.69
CA VAL A 240 -13.53 -10.33 0.28
C VAL A 240 -13.51 -9.82 -1.15
N TYR A 241 -12.70 -8.79 -1.44
CA TYR A 241 -12.54 -8.21 -2.76
C TYR A 241 -11.09 -8.26 -3.21
N VAL A 242 -10.90 -8.69 -4.46
CA VAL A 242 -9.64 -8.72 -5.18
C VAL A 242 -9.83 -7.92 -6.47
N THR A 243 -8.94 -6.96 -6.73
CA THR A 243 -9.04 -6.07 -7.90
C THR A 243 -8.05 -6.52 -8.99
N PRO A 244 -8.45 -7.37 -9.95
CA PRO A 244 -7.59 -7.81 -11.04
C PRO A 244 -7.17 -6.64 -11.95
N ARG A 245 -5.99 -6.76 -12.54
CA ARG A 245 -5.46 -5.82 -13.53
C ARG A 245 -6.05 -6.10 -14.90
N VAL A 246 -7.19 -5.46 -15.16
CA VAL A 246 -7.92 -5.57 -16.42
C VAL A 246 -8.29 -4.18 -16.97
N PRO A 247 -8.53 -4.04 -18.28
CA PRO A 247 -8.87 -2.74 -18.89
C PRO A 247 -10.22 -2.20 -18.42
N THR A 248 -11.22 -3.09 -18.29
CA THR A 248 -12.53 -2.75 -17.74
C THR A 248 -12.50 -3.03 -16.25
N PRO A 249 -12.86 -2.08 -15.37
CA PRO A 249 -12.86 -2.33 -13.94
C PRO A 249 -13.73 -3.53 -13.56
N THR A 250 -13.11 -4.53 -12.95
CA THR A 250 -13.75 -5.78 -12.51
C THR A 250 -13.36 -6.05 -11.06
N LEU A 251 -14.29 -6.61 -10.30
CA LEU A 251 -14.05 -7.14 -8.97
C LEU A 251 -14.14 -8.66 -9.02
N ILE A 252 -13.14 -9.33 -8.46
CA ILE A 252 -13.25 -10.73 -8.06
C ILE A 252 -13.60 -10.71 -6.57
N LEU A 253 -14.68 -11.39 -6.17
CA LEU A 253 -15.17 -11.33 -4.80
C LEU A 253 -15.57 -12.70 -4.26
N SER A 254 -15.43 -12.85 -2.96
CA SER A 254 -15.85 -14.04 -2.21
C SER A 254 -16.79 -13.64 -1.09
N LYS A 255 -17.93 -14.33 -0.98
CA LYS A 255 -18.95 -14.12 0.07
C LYS A 255 -18.87 -15.19 1.17
N ASP A 256 -17.87 -16.04 1.12
CA ASP A 256 -17.69 -17.19 2.01
C ASP A 256 -16.25 -17.28 2.53
N ASN A 257 -15.69 -16.12 2.88
CA ASN A 257 -14.35 -15.94 3.43
C ASN A 257 -13.24 -16.61 2.58
N GLY A 258 -13.28 -16.47 1.26
CA GLY A 258 -12.23 -16.90 0.35
C GLY A 258 -12.35 -18.33 -0.17
N LEU A 259 -13.43 -19.05 0.13
CA LEU A 259 -13.65 -20.42 -0.32
C LEU A 259 -14.07 -20.49 -1.80
N ASN A 260 -15.04 -19.67 -2.21
CA ASN A 260 -15.50 -19.56 -3.60
C ASN A 260 -15.42 -18.11 -4.09
N TRP A 261 -15.20 -17.95 -5.39
CA TRP A 261 -14.97 -16.66 -6.02
C TRP A 261 -15.89 -16.45 -7.22
N GLU A 262 -16.42 -15.24 -7.36
CA GLU A 262 -17.17 -14.78 -8.53
C GLU A 262 -16.61 -13.45 -9.04
N GLU A 263 -16.83 -13.13 -10.31
CA GLU A 263 -16.45 -11.83 -10.88
C GLU A 263 -17.66 -10.95 -11.19
N ARG A 264 -17.46 -9.64 -11.06
CA ARG A 264 -18.41 -8.58 -11.43
C ARG A 264 -17.68 -7.48 -12.19
N THR A 265 -18.14 -7.18 -13.40
CA THR A 265 -17.55 -6.14 -14.25
C THR A 265 -18.40 -4.88 -14.18
N MET A 266 -17.77 -3.74 -13.88
CA MET A 266 -18.48 -2.47 -13.82
C MET A 266 -19.07 -2.10 -15.18
N GLY A 267 -20.31 -1.61 -15.17
CA GLY A 267 -21.00 -1.13 -16.38
C GLY A 267 -21.71 -2.21 -17.20
N GLU A 268 -21.74 -3.46 -16.72
CA GLU A 268 -22.55 -4.54 -17.30
C GLU A 268 -23.86 -4.78 -16.52
N ASP A 269 -24.12 -3.98 -15.48
CA ASP A 269 -25.37 -4.00 -14.72
C ASP A 269 -26.50 -3.44 -15.61
N ALA A 270 -27.43 -4.32 -16.00
CA ALA A 270 -28.60 -3.99 -16.83
C ALA A 270 -29.76 -3.37 -16.03
#